data_AF-A0A7C7V1M7-F1
#
_entry.id   AF-A0A7C7V1M7-F1
#
_cell.length_a   1.000
_cell.length_b   1.000
_cell.length_c   1.000
_cell.angle_alpha   90.00
_cell.angle_beta   90.00
_cell.angle_gamma   90.00
#
_symmetry.space_group_name_H-M   'P 1'
#
loop_
_entity.id
_entity.type
_entity.pdbx_description
1 polymer ?
#
loop_
_entity_poly.entity_id
_entity_poly.type
_entity_poly.pdbx_seq_one_letter_code
_entity_poly.pdbx_strand_id
1 'polypeptide(L)' 'MTGYDRKTLTLAHDASTSVAFTVEVDFVRNGTWCTYQVMEVPAGRALVHRFPDGYSAHWVRLRADRDCRATARFAYE' A
#
# COMPACT_ATOMS: atom_id res chain seq x y z
N MET A 1 9.35 -5.20 -5.41
CA MET A 1 9.22 -3.82 -5.96
C MET A 1 10.47 -3.38 -6.72
N THR A 2 11.64 -3.88 -6.35
CA THR A 2 12.93 -3.67 -7.03
C THR A 2 12.86 -3.85 -8.56
N GLY A 3 13.59 -3.01 -9.31
CA GLY A 3 13.77 -3.15 -10.77
C GLY A 3 12.82 -2.34 -11.64
N TYR A 4 11.98 -1.50 -11.06
CA TYR A 4 11.08 -0.58 -11.76
C TYR A 4 11.37 0.85 -11.33
N ASP A 5 11.11 1.83 -12.18
CA ASP A 5 11.38 3.25 -11.87
C ASP A 5 10.20 3.86 -11.12
N ARG A 6 8.98 3.54 -11.56
CA ARG A 6 7.74 4.12 -11.06
C ARG A 6 6.80 3.06 -10.53
N LYS A 7 6.16 3.40 -9.41
CA LYS A 7 5.22 2.52 -8.69
C LYS A 7 4.05 3.30 -8.19
N THR A 8 2.86 2.76 -8.39
CA THR A 8 1.62 3.34 -7.88
C THR A 8 0.84 2.27 -7.13
N LEU A 9 0.33 2.62 -5.95
CA LEU A 9 -0.65 1.85 -5.20
C LEU A 9 -2.02 2.55 -5.32
N THR A 10 -3.03 1.83 -5.76
CA THR A 10 -4.43 2.26 -5.66
C THR A 10 -5.15 1.41 -4.62
N LEU A 11 -5.81 2.05 -3.66
CA LEU A 11 -6.56 1.41 -2.58
C LEU A 11 -8.03 1.82 -2.65
N ALA A 12 -8.93 0.86 -2.48
CA ALA A 12 -10.36 1.09 -2.30
C ALA A 12 -10.95 0.00 -1.40
N HIS A 13 -12.08 0.29 -0.75
CA HIS A 13 -12.79 -0.68 0.10
C HIS A 13 -14.31 -0.46 0.05
N ASP A 14 -15.06 -1.42 0.60
CA ASP A 14 -16.53 -1.41 0.65
C ASP A 14 -17.12 -0.91 1.99
N ALA A 15 -16.30 -0.73 3.03
CA ALA A 15 -16.77 -0.24 4.33
C ALA A 15 -17.43 1.16 4.23
N SER A 16 -18.38 1.42 5.13
CA SER A 16 -19.14 2.67 5.23
C SER A 16 -18.40 3.81 5.96
N THR A 17 -17.22 3.54 6.51
CA THR A 17 -16.36 4.51 7.21
C THR A 17 -14.94 4.45 6.67
N SER A 18 -14.13 5.48 6.95
CA SER A 18 -12.70 5.50 6.57
C SER A 18 -12.00 4.25 7.10
N VAL A 19 -11.13 3.63 6.29
CA VAL A 19 -10.28 2.50 6.70
C VAL A 19 -8.82 2.94 6.63
N ALA A 20 -8.08 2.70 7.70
CA ALA A 20 -6.66 2.95 7.73
C ALA A 20 -5.90 1.73 7.20
N PHE A 21 -5.11 1.93 6.15
CA PHE A 21 -4.24 0.91 5.60
C PHE A 21 -2.78 1.22 5.96
N THR A 22 -2.17 0.36 6.76
CA THR A 22 -0.72 0.38 7.00
C THR A 22 -0.02 -0.32 5.84
N VAL A 23 0.82 0.42 5.14
CA VAL A 23 1.75 -0.10 4.13
C VAL A 23 3.04 -0.48 4.83
N GLU A 24 3.42 -1.75 4.72
CA GLU A 24 4.68 -2.26 5.27
C GLU A 24 5.55 -2.80 4.15
N VAL A 25 6.85 -2.66 4.31
CA VAL A 25 7.84 -3.13 3.35
C VAL A 25 8.95 -3.92 4.03
N ASP A 26 9.48 -4.90 3.31
CA ASP A 26 10.73 -5.57 3.66
C ASP A 26 11.78 -5.16 2.62
N PHE A 27 12.71 -4.31 3.06
CA PHE A 27 13.77 -3.76 2.22
C PHE A 27 14.85 -4.77 1.88
N VAL A 28 15.14 -5.70 2.78
CA VAL A 28 16.33 -6.58 2.73
C VAL A 28 15.99 -8.04 2.45
N ARG A 29 14.72 -8.37 2.23
CA ARG A 29 14.21 -9.72 1.89
C ARG A 29 14.53 -10.76 2.98
N ASN A 30 14.41 -10.38 4.24
CA ASN A 30 14.65 -11.31 5.35
C ASN A 30 13.43 -11.44 6.29
N GLY A 31 12.28 -10.87 5.90
CA GLY A 31 11.08 -10.86 6.72
C GLY A 31 11.07 -9.79 7.82
N THR A 32 12.06 -8.88 7.84
CA THR A 32 12.02 -7.71 8.73
C THR A 32 11.17 -6.63 8.07
N TRP A 33 9.98 -6.40 8.62
CA TRP A 33 9.02 -5.45 8.09
C TRP A 33 9.16 -4.09 8.76
N CYS A 34 9.16 -3.04 7.95
CA CYS A 34 9.11 -1.66 8.39
C CYS A 34 7.81 -1.03 7.92
N THR A 35 7.19 -0.21 8.77
CA THR A 35 6.07 0.64 8.35
C THR A 35 6.60 1.71 7.40
N TYR A 36 6.07 1.74 6.18
CA TYR A 36 6.33 2.80 5.22
C TYR A 36 5.41 3.99 5.45
N GLN A 37 4.10 3.75 5.53
CA GLN A 37 3.09 4.79 5.70
C GLN A 37 1.76 4.20 6.17
N VAL A 38 0.97 4.99 6.90
CA VAL A 38 -0.45 4.70 7.16
C VAL A 38 -1.29 5.64 6.29
N MET A 39 -2.23 5.06 5.52
CA MET A 39 -3.08 5.79 4.57
C MET A 39 -4.54 5.67 4.98
N GLU A 40 -5.17 6.81 5.25
CA GLU A 40 -6.61 6.90 5.48
C GLU A 40 -7.36 6.89 4.14
N VAL A 41 -8.09 5.82 3.86
CA VAL A 41 -8.89 5.69 2.65
C VAL A 41 -10.35 5.98 3.02
N PRO A 42 -10.95 7.06 2.50
CA PRO A 42 -12.33 7.39 2.81
C PRO A 42 -13.32 6.46 2.10
N ALA A 43 -14.46 6.20 2.76
CA ALA A 43 -15.52 5.37 2.22
C ALA A 43 -16.00 5.83 0.82
N GLY A 44 -16.24 4.86 -0.06
CA GLY A 44 -16.76 5.10 -1.41
C GLY A 44 -15.77 5.78 -2.36
N ARG A 45 -14.49 5.92 -2.00
CA ARG A 45 -13.45 6.52 -2.86
C ARG A 45 -12.21 5.66 -2.91
N ALA A 46 -11.49 5.77 -4.02
CA ALA A 46 -10.15 5.20 -4.14
C ALA A 46 -9.10 6.23 -3.76
N LEU A 47 -8.07 5.79 -3.04
CA LEU A 47 -6.84 6.54 -2.80
C LEU A 47 -5.76 6.06 -3.76
N VAL A 48 -5.04 7.01 -4.38
CA VAL A 48 -3.90 6.72 -5.25
C VAL A 48 -2.64 7.28 -4.62
N HIS A 49 -1.70 6.39 -4.33
CA HIS A 49 -0.38 6.72 -3.81
C HIS A 49 0.70 6.45 -4.85
N ARG A 50 1.57 7.42 -5.08
CA ARG A 50 2.78 7.24 -5.88
C ARG A 50 3.96 7.09 -4.93
N PHE A 51 4.68 6.00 -5.05
CA PHE A 51 5.94 5.86 -4.33
C PHE A 51 6.95 6.86 -4.90
N PRO A 52 7.91 7.35 -4.08
CA PRO A 52 9.00 8.19 -4.57
C PRO A 52 9.74 7.52 -5.73
N ASP A 53 10.26 8.33 -6.64
CA ASP A 53 11.07 7.84 -7.76
C ASP A 53 12.27 7.03 -7.23
N GLY A 54 12.54 5.88 -7.85
CA GLY A 54 13.60 4.97 -7.42
C GLY A 54 13.33 4.24 -6.09
N TYR A 55 12.15 4.41 -5.46
CA TYR A 55 11.80 3.66 -4.26
C TYR A 55 11.84 2.16 -4.53
N SER A 56 12.62 1.45 -3.73
CA SER A 56 12.90 0.04 -3.89
C SER A 56 12.74 -0.69 -2.57
N ALA A 57 11.99 -1.78 -2.62
CA ALA A 57 11.90 -2.79 -1.57
C ALA A 57 11.66 -4.15 -2.23
N HIS A 58 11.93 -5.22 -1.51
CA HIS A 58 11.71 -6.56 -2.05
C HIS A 58 10.25 -6.95 -1.94
N TRP A 59 9.67 -6.81 -0.75
CA TRP A 59 8.27 -7.11 -0.48
C TRP A 59 7.49 -5.89 0.01
N VAL A 60 6.19 -5.89 -0.29
CA VAL A 60 5.21 -4.95 0.24
C VAL A 60 3.99 -5.72 0.68
N ARG A 61 3.39 -5.32 1.80
CA ARG A 61 2.10 -5.83 2.27
C ARG A 61 1.25 -4.69 2.81
N LEU A 62 -0.02 -4.99 3.02
CA LEU A 62 -1.00 -4.06 3.55
C LEU A 62 -1.68 -4.69 4.76
N ARG A 63 -1.95 -3.87 5.77
CA ARG A 63 -2.79 -4.23 6.90
C ARG A 63 -3.91 -3.21 7.01
N ALA A 64 -5.14 -3.67 6.97
CA ALA A 64 -6.30 -2.84 7.32
C ALA A 64 -6.44 -2.79 8.85
N ASP A 65 -6.90 -1.66 9.37
CA ASP A 65 -7.20 -1.49 10.80
C ASP A 65 -8.54 -2.12 11.23
N ARG A 66 -9.39 -2.47 10.25
CA ARG A 66 -10.71 -3.08 10.47
C ARG A 66 -11.12 -4.01 9.33
N ASP A 67 -12.13 -4.82 9.61
CA ASP A 67 -12.71 -5.74 8.63
C ASP A 67 -13.36 -4.96 7.48
N CYS A 68 -12.95 -5.27 6.25
CA CYS A 68 -13.54 -4.75 5.03
C CYS A 68 -13.17 -5.65 3.85
N ARG A 69 -13.92 -5.55 2.75
CA ARG A 69 -13.47 -6.06 1.45
C ARG A 69 -12.73 -4.94 0.73
N ALA A 70 -11.42 -5.11 0.60
CA ALA A 70 -10.55 -4.13 -0.04
C ALA A 70 -10.00 -4.61 -1.39
N THR A 71 -9.74 -3.65 -2.27
CA THR A 71 -8.93 -3.84 -3.48
C THR A 71 -7.65 -3.02 -3.33
N ALA A 72 -6.52 -3.68 -3.52
CA ALA A 72 -5.22 -3.05 -3.62
C ALA A 72 -4.60 -3.39 -4.97
N ARG A 73 -4.33 -2.36 -5.80
CA ARG A 73 -3.68 -2.53 -7.10
C ARG A 73 -2.31 -1.86 -7.08
N PHE A 74 -1.27 -2.66 -7.25
CA PHE A 74 0.08 -2.16 -7.51
C PHE A 74 0.34 -2.15 -9.01
N ALA A 75 0.71 -0.99 -9.54
CA ALA A 75 1.20 -0.82 -10.91
C ALA A 75 2.70 -0.53 -10.87
N TYR A 76 3.45 -1.19 -11.75
CA TYR A 76 4.90 -1.11 -11.87
C TYR A 76 5.25 -0.73 -13.31
N GLU A 77 6.11 0.28 -13.45
CA GLU A 77 6.57 0.86 -14.72
C GLU A 77 8.08 1.04 -14.71
#